data_AF-A0A8E0V1H4-F1
#
_entry.id   AF-A0A8E0V1H4-F1
#
_cell.length_a   1.000
_cell.length_b   1.000
_cell.length_c   1.000
_cell.angle_alpha   90.00
_cell.angle_beta   90.00
_cell.angle_gamma   90.00
#
_symmetry.space_group_name_H-M   'P 1'
#
loop_
_entity.id
_entity.type
_entity.pdbx_description
1 polymer ?
#
loop_
_entity_poly.entity_id
_entity_poly.type
_entity_poly.pdbx_seq_one_letter_code
_entity_poly.pdbx_strand_id
1 'polypeptide(L)'
;MSLPPIATATLQAALVNAGSNVLAQGIKAWRDQTPFELDLQALFQFTTCAFVLSPLTYVWLESLESRFPGSSENTSVNKSTAEKNGSKHGKQKLNVKNTVVKVVIDQTVGAAINTVAFVMTMGLLRGQDFEVIKAQIQNRGY
;
A
#
# COMPACT_ATOMS: atom_id res chain seq x y z
N MET A 1 12.69 10.85 18.78
CA MET A 1 13.10 10.81 17.36
C MET A 1 11.89 10.37 16.55
N SER A 2 11.51 11.08 15.50
CA SER A 2 10.42 10.65 14.61
C SER A 2 10.87 9.47 13.74
N LEU A 3 9.98 8.51 13.52
CA LEU A 3 10.27 7.39 12.62
C LEU A 3 10.37 7.89 11.16
N PRO A 4 11.13 7.20 10.29
CA PRO A 4 11.10 7.47 8.86
C PRO A 4 9.68 7.38 8.29
N PRO A 5 9.33 8.18 7.25
CA PRO A 5 7.99 8.16 6.65
C PRO A 5 7.54 6.77 6.20
N ILE A 6 8.43 6.00 5.57
CA ILE A 6 8.17 4.62 5.14
C ILE A 6 7.84 3.69 6.32
N ALA A 7 8.54 3.84 7.46
CA ALA A 7 8.31 3.03 8.65
C ALA A 7 6.96 3.36 9.30
N THR A 8 6.62 4.65 9.34
CA THR A 8 5.33 5.13 9.86
C THR A 8 4.17 4.62 8.99
N ALA A 9 4.28 4.75 7.66
CA ALA A 9 3.28 4.27 6.72
C ALA A 9 3.12 2.74 6.78
N THR A 10 4.23 2.01 6.88
CA THR A 10 4.21 0.54 7.01
C THR A 10 3.53 0.10 8.30
N LEU A 11 3.86 0.74 9.43
CA LEU A 11 3.22 0.42 10.71
C LEU A 11 1.72 0.73 10.68
N GLN A 12 1.34 1.89 10.13
CA GLN A 12 -0.07 2.25 9.97
C GLN A 12 -0.82 1.23 9.11
N ALA A 13 -0.26 0.84 7.96
CA ALA A 13 -0.85 -0.15 7.08
C ALA A 13 -0.97 -1.52 7.74
N ALA A 14 0.06 -1.96 8.48
CA ALA A 14 0.03 -3.22 9.21
C ALA A 14 -1.03 -3.22 10.32
N LEU A 15 -1.15 -2.13 11.08
CA LEU A 15 -2.17 -2.00 12.14
C LEU A 15 -3.59 -1.98 11.56
N VAL A 16 -3.80 -1.25 10.46
CA VAL A 16 -5.09 -1.24 9.75
C VAL A 16 -5.40 -2.63 9.21
N ASN A 17 -4.42 -3.33 8.63
CA ASN A 17 -4.60 -4.68 8.12
C ASN A 17 -4.97 -5.68 9.23
N ALA A 18 -4.22 -5.69 10.33
CA ALA A 18 -4.47 -6.55 11.48
C ALA A 18 -5.86 -6.28 12.09
N GLY A 19 -6.21 -5.01 12.33
CA GLY A 19 -7.52 -4.63 12.84
C GLY A 19 -8.64 -5.02 11.89
N SER A 20 -8.47 -4.81 10.58
CA SER A 20 -9.43 -5.21 9.56
C SER A 20 -9.61 -6.72 9.49
N ASN A 21 -8.53 -7.49 9.67
CA ASN A 21 -8.58 -8.95 9.69
C ASN A 21 -9.39 -9.45 10.90
N VAL A 22 -9.14 -8.93 12.10
CA VAL A 22 -9.91 -9.26 13.31
C VAL A 22 -11.39 -8.92 13.13
N LEU A 23 -11.70 -7.73 12.62
CA LEU A 23 -13.08 -7.32 12.34
C LEU A 23 -13.75 -8.24 11.31
N ALA A 24 -13.05 -8.62 10.24
CA ALA A 24 -13.56 -9.52 9.23
C ALA A 24 -13.87 -10.91 9.79
N GLN A 25 -13.01 -11.44 10.66
CA GLN A 25 -13.27 -12.69 11.36
C GLN A 25 -14.48 -12.57 12.29
N GLY A 26 -14.64 -11.43 12.99
CA GLY A 26 -15.79 -11.16 13.84
C GLY A 26 -17.12 -11.11 13.07
N ILE A 27 -17.15 -10.38 11.95
CA ILE A 27 -18.32 -10.32 11.06
C ILE A 27 -18.65 -11.71 10.53
N LYS A 28 -17.63 -12.50 10.17
CA LYS A 28 -17.82 -13.87 9.69
C LYS A 28 -18.45 -14.77 10.76
N ALA A 29 -17.93 -14.75 11.99
CA ALA A 29 -18.50 -15.53 13.10
C ALA A 29 -19.96 -15.13 13.39
N TRP A 30 -20.26 -13.84 13.37
CA TRP A 30 -21.63 -13.33 13.53
C TRP A 30 -22.57 -13.84 12.44
N ARG A 31 -22.13 -13.78 11.18
CA ARG A 31 -22.93 -14.23 10.03
C ARG A 31 -23.14 -15.75 10.04
N ASP A 32 -22.12 -16.50 10.40
CA ASP A 32 -22.12 -17.96 10.33
C ASP A 32 -22.71 -18.60 11.62
N GLN A 33 -23.17 -17.78 12.59
CA GLN A 33 -23.77 -18.20 13.87
C GLN A 33 -22.86 -19.13 14.70
N THR A 34 -21.55 -18.93 14.59
CA THR A 34 -20.54 -19.68 15.35
C THR A 34 -19.95 -18.83 16.47
N PRO A 35 -19.42 -19.44 17.54
CA PRO A 35 -18.59 -18.73 18.51
C PRO A 35 -17.43 -18.01 17.79
N PHE A 36 -17.09 -16.82 18.28
CA PHE A 36 -15.94 -16.09 17.75
C PHE A 36 -14.65 -16.75 18.23
N GLU A 37 -13.99 -17.46 17.31
CA GLU A 37 -12.66 -18.02 17.49
C GLU A 37 -11.69 -17.27 16.57
N LEU A 38 -10.66 -16.67 17.18
CA LEU A 38 -9.70 -15.86 16.45
C LEU A 38 -8.68 -16.78 15.76
N ASP A 39 -8.69 -16.80 14.43
CA ASP A 39 -7.70 -17.42 13.59
C ASP A 39 -6.40 -16.60 13.63
N LEU A 40 -5.55 -16.95 14.60
CA LEU A 40 -4.23 -16.36 14.80
C LEU A 40 -3.31 -16.60 13.60
N GLN A 41 -3.49 -17.73 12.91
CA GLN A 41 -2.67 -18.06 11.75
C GLN A 41 -2.99 -17.11 10.59
N ALA A 42 -4.27 -16.88 10.30
CA ALA A 42 -4.68 -15.89 9.31
C ALA A 42 -4.21 -14.48 9.73
N LEU A 43 -4.41 -14.09 10.98
CA LEU A 43 -3.97 -12.78 11.47
C LEU A 43 -2.47 -12.55 11.25
N PHE A 44 -1.64 -13.53 11.62
CA PHE A 44 -0.20 -13.47 11.42
C PHE A 44 0.14 -13.38 9.92
N GLN A 45 -0.43 -14.25 9.09
CA GLN A 45 -0.15 -14.30 7.66
C GLN A 45 -0.45 -12.96 6.96
N PHE A 46 -1.64 -12.39 7.20
CA PHE A 46 -2.05 -11.12 6.60
C PHE A 46 -1.24 -9.93 7.12
N THR A 47 -0.92 -9.92 8.41
CA THR A 47 -0.10 -8.87 9.02
C THR A 47 1.33 -8.91 8.48
N THR A 48 1.94 -10.09 8.35
CA THR A 48 3.27 -10.24 7.73
C THR A 48 3.24 -9.83 6.26
N CYS A 49 2.21 -10.18 5.51
CA CYS A 49 2.04 -9.68 4.15
C CYS A 49 1.99 -8.15 4.13
N ALA A 50 1.27 -7.51 5.05
CA ALA A 50 1.23 -6.04 5.13
C ALA A 50 2.63 -5.46 5.42
N PHE A 51 3.41 -6.06 6.31
CA PHE A 51 4.79 -5.63 6.57
C PHE A 51 5.74 -5.76 5.38
N VAL A 52 5.53 -6.76 4.52
CA VAL A 52 6.36 -6.98 3.33
C VAL A 52 5.90 -6.09 2.17
N LEU A 53 4.59 -6.03 1.91
CA LEU A 53 4.05 -5.34 0.74
C LEU A 53 3.96 -3.83 0.91
N SER A 54 3.73 -3.32 2.12
CA SER A 54 3.61 -1.87 2.35
C SER A 54 4.88 -1.09 2.01
N PRO A 55 6.09 -1.47 2.45
CA PRO A 55 7.30 -0.75 2.06
C PRO A 55 7.59 -0.89 0.56
N LEU A 56 7.31 -2.05 -0.04
CA LEU A 56 7.46 -2.25 -1.48
C LEU A 56 6.54 -1.30 -2.27
N THR A 57 5.27 -1.21 -1.87
CA THR A 57 4.29 -0.31 -2.47
C THR A 57 4.67 1.15 -2.26
N TYR A 58 5.17 1.52 -1.07
CA TYR A 58 5.62 2.88 -0.79
C TYR A 58 6.72 3.33 -1.75
N VAL A 59 7.77 2.52 -1.90
CA VAL A 59 8.90 2.84 -2.80
C VAL A 59 8.44 2.90 -4.26
N TRP A 60 7.53 2.02 -4.67
CA TRP A 60 6.93 2.05 -6.00
C TRP A 60 6.16 3.36 -6.26
N LEU A 61 5.28 3.74 -5.34
CA LEU A 61 4.50 4.97 -5.45
C LEU A 61 5.38 6.22 -5.45
N GLU A 62 6.42 6.25 -4.60
CA GLU A 62 7.42 7.34 -4.58
C GLU A 62 8.19 7.43 -5.90
N SER A 63 8.55 6.27 -6.49
CA SER A 63 9.19 6.20 -7.81
C SER A 63 8.27 6.70 -8.93
N LEU A 64 6.96 6.42 -8.85
CA LEU A 64 5.98 6.96 -9.80
C LEU A 64 5.78 8.47 -9.60
N GLU A 65 5.76 8.94 -8.36
CA GLU A 65 5.64 10.36 -8.04
C GLU A 65 6.82 11.16 -8.57
N SER A 66 8.04 10.68 -8.36
CA SER A 66 9.26 11.33 -8.87
C SER A 66 9.33 11.37 -10.40
N ARG A 67 8.88 10.32 -11.09
CA ARG A 67 8.92 10.25 -12.57
C ARG A 67 7.79 11.04 -13.26
N PHE A 68 6.63 11.12 -12.62
CA PHE A 68 5.44 11.75 -13.20
C PHE A 68 4.77 12.71 -12.22
N PRO A 69 5.41 13.81 -11.78
CA PRO A 69 4.89 14.68 -10.72
C PRO A 69 3.42 15.07 -10.96
N GLY A 70 2.57 14.76 -9.99
CA GLY A 70 1.11 14.97 -10.10
C GLY A 70 0.69 16.42 -9.88
N SER A 71 1.63 17.27 -9.46
CA SER A 71 1.45 18.70 -9.25
C SER A 71 2.70 19.44 -9.66
N SER A 72 2.52 20.54 -10.39
CA SER A 72 3.61 21.47 -10.64
C SER A 72 3.66 22.44 -9.46
N GLU A 73 4.53 22.19 -8.49
CA GLU A 73 4.88 23.23 -7.54
C GLU A 73 5.83 24.18 -8.26
N ASN A 74 5.42 25.44 -8.46
CA ASN A 74 6.38 26.47 -8.82
C ASN A 74 7.32 26.62 -7.63
N THR A 75 8.52 26.05 -7.73
CA THR A 75 9.60 26.26 -6.77
C THR A 75 9.95 27.75 -6.75
N SER A 76 9.35 28.50 -5.84
CA SER A 76 9.94 29.72 -5.31
C SER A 76 9.96 29.60 -3.79
N VAL A 77 10.94 28.84 -3.30
CA VAL A 77 11.45 29.02 -1.95
C VAL A 77 12.09 30.41 -1.92
N ASN A 78 11.31 31.44 -1.60
CA ASN A 78 11.88 32.67 -1.06
C ASN A 78 11.86 32.53 0.46
N LYS A 79 12.95 31.96 0.98
CA LYS A 79 13.32 32.08 2.37
C LYS A 79 13.70 33.55 2.61
N SER A 80 12.74 34.40 2.95
CA SER A 80 12.96 35.63 3.71
C SER A 80 11.63 36.25 4.13
N THR A 81 11.63 36.71 5.37
CA THR A 81 10.63 37.55 6.05
C THR A 81 9.41 36.82 6.61
N ALA A 82 9.50 36.60 7.93
CA ALA A 82 8.35 36.54 8.79
C ALA A 82 7.50 37.82 8.71
N GLU A 83 6.23 37.65 9.05
CA GLU A 83 5.23 38.64 9.46
C GLU A 83 4.18 39.13 8.44
N LYS A 84 2.93 38.77 8.80
CA LYS A 84 1.63 39.43 8.58
C LYS A 84 0.95 39.34 7.21
N ASN A 85 -0.25 38.76 7.31
CA ASN A 85 -1.46 38.96 6.50
C ASN A 85 -1.55 38.32 5.11
N GLY A 86 -2.53 37.42 5.00
CA GLY A 86 -3.18 37.07 3.74
C GLY A 86 -2.79 35.69 3.22
N SER A 87 -3.65 34.71 3.49
CA SER A 87 -3.65 33.37 2.90
C SER A 87 -3.80 33.44 1.37
N LYS A 88 -2.69 33.62 0.65
CA LYS A 88 -2.60 33.28 -0.77
C LYS A 88 -2.23 31.81 -0.89
N HIS A 89 -3.26 30.96 -0.82
CA HIS A 89 -3.18 29.57 -1.27
C HIS A 89 -2.83 29.60 -2.77
N GLY A 90 -1.56 29.41 -3.10
CA GLY A 90 -1.13 29.20 -4.47
C GLY A 90 -1.88 27.98 -5.01
N LYS A 91 -2.70 28.16 -6.05
CA LYS A 91 -3.46 27.07 -6.67
C LYS A 91 -2.46 26.05 -7.23
N GLN A 92 -2.23 24.98 -6.47
CA GLN A 92 -1.55 23.78 -6.93
C GLN A 92 -2.29 23.28 -8.18
N LYS A 93 -1.68 23.44 -9.35
CA LYS A 93 -2.30 23.02 -10.61
C LYS A 93 -2.01 21.52 -10.76
N LEU A 94 -3.04 20.70 -10.57
CA LEU A 94 -2.95 19.25 -10.77
C LEU A 94 -2.53 18.97 -12.20
N ASN A 95 -1.48 18.17 -12.37
CA ASN A 95 -1.06 17.67 -13.67
C ASN A 95 -1.84 16.40 -14.00
N VAL A 96 -3.08 16.59 -14.47
CA VAL A 96 -4.02 15.50 -14.77
C VAL A 96 -3.42 14.47 -15.72
N LYS A 97 -2.61 14.89 -16.71
CA LYS A 97 -1.95 13.97 -17.64
C LYS A 97 -0.99 13.03 -16.90
N ASN A 98 -0.15 13.57 -16.03
CA ASN A 98 0.78 12.77 -15.23
C ASN A 98 0.04 11.84 -14.25
N THR A 99 -1.04 12.33 -13.64
CA THR A 99 -1.90 11.52 -12.77
C THR A 99 -2.51 10.33 -13.52
N VAL A 100 -3.05 10.54 -14.73
CA VAL A 100 -3.61 9.45 -15.54
C VAL A 100 -2.54 8.43 -15.91
N VAL A 101 -1.34 8.89 -16.33
CA VAL A 101 -0.22 7.99 -16.66
C VAL A 101 0.17 7.14 -15.44
N LYS A 102 0.28 7.74 -14.26
CA LYS A 102 0.55 7.00 -13.01
C LYS A 102 -0.48 5.93 -12.76
N VAL A 103 -1.77 6.26 -12.83
CA VAL A 103 -2.86 5.31 -12.58
C VAL A 103 -2.78 4.15 -13.56
N VAL A 104 -2.54 4.41 -14.85
CA VAL A 104 -2.41 3.35 -15.85
C VAL A 104 -1.21 2.44 -15.54
N ILE A 105 -0.06 3.01 -15.20
CA ILE A 105 1.14 2.22 -14.85
C ILE A 105 0.92 1.42 -13.56
N ASP A 106 0.26 2.01 -12.57
CA ASP A 106 -0.03 1.37 -11.29
C ASP A 106 -1.00 0.20 -11.47
N GLN A 107 -2.08 0.37 -12.23
CA GLN A 107 -3.05 -0.69 -12.48
C GLN A 107 -2.54 -1.80 -13.39
N THR A 108 -1.52 -1.55 -14.21
CA THR A 108 -0.93 -2.56 -15.12
C THR A 108 0.28 -3.24 -14.49
N VAL A 109 1.34 -2.47 -14.25
CA VAL A 109 2.63 -2.99 -13.75
C VAL A 109 2.61 -3.12 -12.23
N GLY A 110 2.13 -2.08 -11.54
CA GLY A 110 2.09 -2.06 -10.07
C GLY A 110 1.23 -3.20 -9.53
N ALA A 111 0.03 -3.37 -10.06
CA ALA A 111 -0.90 -4.43 -9.67
C ALA A 111 -0.34 -5.83 -9.93
N ALA A 112 0.35 -6.04 -11.06
CA ALA A 112 0.99 -7.31 -11.38
C ALA A 112 2.11 -7.64 -10.36
N ILE A 113 3.02 -6.69 -10.12
CA ILE A 113 4.10 -6.84 -9.15
C ILE A 113 3.55 -7.10 -7.74
N ASN A 114 2.55 -6.33 -7.32
CA ASN A 114 1.94 -6.45 -6.00
C ASN A 114 1.22 -7.81 -5.82
N THR A 115 0.57 -8.29 -6.89
CA THR A 115 -0.06 -9.63 -6.89
C THR A 115 0.98 -10.74 -6.75
N VAL A 116 2.06 -10.68 -7.52
CA VAL A 116 3.15 -11.67 -7.42
C VAL A 116 3.79 -11.64 -6.04
N ALA A 117 4.09 -10.46 -5.51
CA ALA A 117 4.66 -10.30 -4.17
C ALA A 117 3.73 -10.84 -3.08
N PHE A 118 2.42 -10.59 -3.19
CA PHE A 118 1.42 -11.16 -2.28
C PHE A 118 1.40 -12.68 -2.33
N VAL A 119 1.27 -13.27 -3.53
CA VAL A 119 1.18 -14.72 -3.71
C VAL A 119 2.45 -15.40 -3.24
N MET A 120 3.63 -14.86 -3.56
CA MET A 120 4.90 -15.40 -3.06
C MET A 120 4.99 -15.34 -1.55
N THR A 121 4.70 -14.18 -0.95
CA THR A 121 4.77 -14.00 0.51
C THR A 121 3.80 -14.94 1.22
N MET A 122 2.54 -14.96 0.77
CA MET A 122 1.50 -15.80 1.35
C MET A 122 1.78 -17.30 1.16
N GLY A 123 2.31 -17.69 -0.01
CA GLY A 123 2.70 -19.06 -0.31
C GLY A 123 3.83 -19.55 0.58
N LEU A 124 4.86 -18.72 0.77
CA LEU A 124 5.95 -18.99 1.72
C LEU A 124 5.44 -19.12 3.16
N LEU A 125 4.56 -18.21 3.60
CA LEU A 125 3.98 -18.26 4.95
C LEU A 125 3.04 -19.46 5.18
N ARG A 126 2.54 -20.07 4.11
CA ARG A 126 1.74 -21.29 4.14
C ARG A 126 2.58 -22.55 3.94
N GLY A 127 3.89 -22.43 3.71
CA GLY A 127 4.77 -23.56 3.45
C GLY A 127 4.50 -24.27 2.12
N GLN A 128 3.97 -23.55 1.12
CA GLN A 128 3.70 -24.14 -0.19
C GLN A 128 5.00 -24.31 -0.98
N ASP A 129 5.10 -25.41 -1.74
CA ASP A 129 6.22 -25.64 -2.65
C ASP A 129 6.32 -24.55 -3.72
N PHE A 130 7.57 -24.20 -4.09
CA PHE A 130 7.83 -23.19 -5.12
C PHE A 130 7.19 -23.52 -6.48
N GLU A 131 7.01 -24.81 -6.77
CA GLU A 131 6.30 -25.31 -7.95
C GLU A 131 4.82 -24.89 -7.92
N VAL A 132 4.16 -25.00 -6.75
CA VAL A 132 2.76 -24.58 -6.56
C VAL A 132 2.63 -23.06 -6.65
N ILE A 133 3.58 -22.32 -6.09
CA ILE A 133 3.61 -20.85 -6.19
C ILE A 133 3.78 -20.42 -7.65
N LYS A 134 4.70 -21.03 -8.40
CA LYS A 134 4.88 -20.78 -9.84
C LYS A 134 3.63 -21.13 -10.63
N ALA A 135 3.01 -22.27 -10.37
CA ALA A 135 1.77 -22.69 -11.02
C ALA A 135 0.61 -21.72 -10.74
N GLN A 136 0.48 -21.20 -9.51
CA GLN A 136 -0.52 -20.19 -9.17
C GLN A 136 -0.29 -18.86 -9.88
N ILE A 137 0.96 -18.45 -10.07
CA ILE A 137 1.31 -17.26 -10.85
C ILE A 137 0.99 -17.47 -12.33
N GLN A 138 1.30 -18.65 -12.89
CA GLN A 138 1.03 -18.97 -14.29
C GLN A 138 -0.46 -19.12 -14.60
N ASN A 139 -1.24 -19.83 -13.76
CA ASN A 139 -2.67 -20.04 -13.96
C ASN A 139 -3.54 -18.82 -13.63
N ARG A 140 -3.01 -17.82 -12.91
CA ARG A 140 -3.67 -16.52 -12.71
C ARG A 140 -3.26 -15.45 -13.73
N GLY A 141 -2.43 -15.82 -14.71
CA GLY A 141 -2.21 -14.98 -15.89
C GLY A 141 -3.52 -14.89 -16.69
N TYR A 142 -3.95 -13.66 -16.96
CA TYR A 142 -5.04 -13.35 -17.89
C TYR A 142 -4.91 -14.10 -19.22
#